data_AF-A0A7S0X297-F1
#
_entry.id   AF-A0A7S0X297-F1
#
_cell.length_a   1.000
_cell.length_b   1.000
_cell.length_c   1.000
_cell.angle_alpha   90.00
_cell.angle_beta   90.00
_cell.angle_gamma   90.00
#
_symmetry.space_group_name_H-M   'P 1'
#
loop_
_entity.id
_entity.type
_entity.pdbx_description
1 polymer ?
#
loop_
_entity_poly.entity_id
_entity_poly.type
_entity_poly.pdbx_seq_one_letter_code
_entity_poly.pdbx_strand_id
1 'polypeptide(L)'
;QKQEEEEEEEEEDPGDDDADEVNVDALIVPASAADADAFRAQYNYASASNGGKVVSSNSEAKSPGAALKEDMDSYYLTPCNAKSGKWLTVELSEEAAVTAVVLANYEFHSSGVREFELWGSAGASNREDDWFRLARCEADSGREPQTFVLPRGAWIKFVQIRMTGHYGSFHFCTMSLFRVHGKDAKQTLKEEMEAINTEVQEVEDILRDAEEAEAEAHKAKEKQQEKEAAELEVSALASRLSQEAEELEE
;
A
#
# COMPACT_ATOMS: atom_id res chain seq x y z
N GLN A 1 -12.40 -60.00 9.08
CA GLN A 1 -12.88 -58.61 9.11
C GLN A 1 -12.30 -57.94 10.35
N LYS A 2 -11.11 -57.38 10.20
CA LYS A 2 -10.42 -56.47 11.12
C LYS A 2 -9.56 -55.63 10.19
N GLN A 3 -9.96 -54.38 9.98
CA GLN A 3 -9.16 -53.39 9.28
C GLN A 3 -8.42 -52.59 10.34
N GLU A 4 -7.15 -52.37 10.04
CA GLU A 4 -6.15 -51.67 10.83
C GLU A 4 -6.45 -50.17 10.85
N GLU A 5 -6.29 -49.54 12.02
CA GLU A 5 -6.26 -48.10 12.22
C GLU A 5 -4.79 -47.65 12.07
N GLU A 6 -4.51 -46.77 11.12
CA GLU A 6 -3.28 -45.98 11.06
C GLU A 6 -3.56 -44.63 11.73
N GLU A 7 -2.91 -44.38 12.88
CA GLU A 7 -2.83 -43.08 13.52
C GLU A 7 -1.70 -42.29 12.84
N GLU A 8 -2.02 -41.21 12.14
CA GLU A 8 -1.05 -40.20 11.72
C GLU A 8 -0.98 -39.13 12.82
N GLU A 9 0.17 -39.05 13.49
CA GLU A 9 0.52 -37.96 14.42
C GLU A 9 0.81 -36.69 13.60
N GLU A 10 -0.03 -35.67 13.73
CA GLU A 10 0.26 -34.31 13.22
C GLU A 10 1.22 -33.60 14.19
N GLU A 11 2.43 -33.29 13.73
CA GLU A 11 3.39 -32.44 14.45
C GLU A 11 2.88 -30.98 14.46
N GLU A 12 2.68 -30.42 15.66
CA GLU A 12 2.41 -28.99 15.85
C GLU A 12 3.69 -28.18 15.64
N ASP A 13 3.74 -27.38 14.56
CA ASP A 13 4.79 -26.38 14.32
C ASP A 13 4.39 -25.03 14.96
N PRO A 14 5.15 -24.47 15.92
CA PRO A 14 4.85 -23.20 16.55
C PRO A 14 5.42 -22.04 15.70
N GLY A 15 4.63 -21.57 14.75
CA GLY A 15 4.91 -20.36 13.99
C GLY A 15 4.39 -19.10 14.71
N ASP A 16 5.29 -18.41 15.41
CA ASP A 16 5.17 -16.98 15.69
C ASP A 16 5.25 -16.18 14.37
N ASP A 17 4.27 -15.29 14.13
CA ASP A 17 4.47 -13.92 13.64
C ASP A 17 3.09 -13.28 13.39
N ASP A 18 2.78 -12.26 14.19
CA ASP A 18 1.59 -11.41 14.12
C ASP A 18 1.40 -10.80 12.71
N ALA A 19 0.67 -11.49 11.85
CA ALA A 19 0.06 -10.88 10.68
C ALA A 19 -1.18 -10.12 11.14
N ASP A 20 -1.14 -8.78 11.08
CA ASP A 20 -2.33 -7.93 11.18
C ASP A 20 -3.45 -8.48 10.27
N GLU A 21 -4.39 -9.21 10.87
CA GLU A 21 -5.68 -9.55 10.25
C GLU A 21 -6.47 -8.25 10.09
N VAL A 22 -6.15 -7.45 9.07
CA VAL A 22 -7.01 -6.33 8.68
C VAL A 22 -8.33 -6.92 8.27
N ASN A 23 -9.32 -6.59 9.09
CA ASN A 23 -10.70 -6.95 8.88
C ASN A 23 -11.22 -6.31 7.58
N VAL A 24 -11.20 -7.07 6.48
CA VAL A 24 -11.80 -6.70 5.18
C VAL A 24 -13.33 -6.47 5.25
N ASP A 25 -13.95 -6.74 6.39
CA ASP A 25 -15.34 -6.39 6.69
C ASP A 25 -15.51 -5.08 7.46
N ALA A 26 -14.41 -4.40 7.80
CA ALA A 26 -14.48 -3.05 8.34
C ALA A 26 -15.14 -2.11 7.34
N LEU A 27 -16.11 -1.33 7.82
CA LEU A 27 -16.84 -0.37 7.01
C LEU A 27 -15.99 0.90 6.82
N ILE A 28 -15.66 1.22 5.57
CA ILE A 28 -14.88 2.40 5.21
C ILE A 28 -15.81 3.60 5.07
N VAL A 29 -15.47 4.69 5.76
CA VAL A 29 -16.17 5.97 5.68
C VAL A 29 -15.36 6.98 4.84
N PRO A 30 -15.94 8.13 4.45
CA PRO A 30 -15.20 9.15 3.72
C PRO A 30 -13.97 9.62 4.50
N ALA A 31 -12.85 9.75 3.79
CA ALA A 31 -11.59 10.21 4.34
C ALA A 31 -11.69 11.69 4.77
N SER A 32 -10.81 12.10 5.69
CA SER A 32 -10.72 13.49 6.09
C SER A 32 -10.35 14.38 4.88
N ALA A 33 -10.66 15.67 4.95
CA ALA A 33 -10.36 16.59 3.85
C ALA A 33 -8.85 16.65 3.51
N ALA A 34 -7.97 16.45 4.50
CA ALA A 34 -6.53 16.42 4.29
C ALA A 34 -6.10 15.17 3.53
N ASP A 35 -6.61 14.00 3.92
CA ASP A 35 -6.29 12.72 3.27
C ASP A 35 -6.88 12.65 1.86
N ALA A 36 -8.09 13.19 1.67
CA ALA A 36 -8.75 13.26 0.38
C ALA A 36 -7.97 14.13 -0.63
N ASP A 37 -7.28 15.18 -0.16
CA ASP A 37 -6.53 16.09 -1.03
C ASP A 37 -5.35 15.39 -1.73
N ALA A 38 -4.74 14.41 -1.07
CA ALA A 38 -3.67 13.59 -1.63
C ALA A 38 -4.08 12.83 -2.90
N PHE A 39 -5.39 12.58 -3.09
CA PHE A 39 -5.94 11.88 -4.25
C PHE A 39 -6.52 12.83 -5.31
N ARG A 40 -6.75 14.11 -4.98
CA ARG A 40 -7.41 15.07 -5.88
C ARG A 40 -6.68 15.24 -7.21
N ALA A 41 -5.35 15.26 -7.17
CA ALA A 41 -4.49 15.41 -8.35
C ALA A 41 -4.00 14.07 -8.92
N GLN A 42 -4.37 12.94 -8.31
CA GLN A 42 -3.95 11.63 -8.79
C GLN A 42 -4.67 11.24 -10.07
N TYR A 43 -4.02 10.40 -10.85
CA TYR A 43 -4.58 9.85 -12.08
C TYR A 43 -5.87 9.08 -11.78
N ASN A 44 -6.93 9.36 -12.53
CA ASN A 44 -8.20 8.62 -12.45
C ASN A 44 -8.21 7.52 -13.52
N TYR A 45 -8.00 6.27 -13.09
CA TYR A 45 -7.97 5.08 -13.97
C TYR A 45 -9.35 4.72 -14.52
N ALA A 46 -10.43 5.16 -13.88
CA ALA A 46 -11.80 4.92 -14.34
C ALA A 46 -12.30 5.97 -15.34
N SER A 47 -11.58 7.09 -15.51
CA SER A 47 -12.04 8.18 -16.38
C SER A 47 -12.17 7.75 -17.83
N ALA A 48 -13.30 8.09 -18.45
CA ALA A 48 -13.53 7.82 -19.87
C ALA A 48 -12.52 8.54 -20.79
N SER A 49 -12.04 9.73 -20.40
CA SER A 49 -11.01 10.46 -21.17
C SER A 49 -9.62 9.81 -21.10
N ASN A 50 -9.40 9.02 -20.05
CA ASN A 50 -8.15 8.30 -19.79
C ASN A 50 -8.17 6.87 -20.37
N GLY A 51 -9.29 6.45 -20.98
CA GLY A 51 -9.44 5.11 -21.56
C GLY A 51 -10.19 4.11 -20.68
N GLY A 52 -10.67 4.51 -19.50
CA GLY A 52 -11.59 3.71 -18.71
C GLY A 52 -12.92 3.52 -19.46
N LYS A 53 -13.56 2.36 -19.30
CA LYS A 53 -14.80 2.04 -20.02
C LYS A 53 -15.76 1.23 -19.17
N VAL A 54 -17.04 1.45 -19.39
CA VAL A 54 -18.09 0.60 -18.82
C VAL A 54 -18.10 -0.74 -19.56
N VAL A 55 -17.93 -1.83 -18.81
CA VAL A 55 -18.04 -3.20 -19.34
C VAL A 55 -19.49 -3.66 -19.29
N SER A 56 -20.13 -3.44 -18.15
CA SER A 56 -21.51 -3.84 -17.90
C SER A 56 -22.13 -3.04 -16.77
N SER A 57 -23.45 -3.03 -16.71
CA SER A 57 -24.23 -2.46 -15.62
C SER A 57 -25.49 -3.29 -15.45
N ASN A 58 -26.19 -3.11 -14.32
CA ASN A 58 -27.50 -3.74 -14.14
C ASN A 58 -28.48 -3.32 -15.26
N SER A 59 -29.42 -4.21 -15.61
CA SER A 59 -30.26 -4.08 -16.80
C SER A 59 -31.15 -2.83 -16.82
N GLU A 60 -31.53 -2.34 -15.65
CA GLU A 60 -32.40 -1.18 -15.47
C GLU A 60 -31.61 0.14 -15.45
N ALA A 61 -30.28 0.10 -15.51
CA ALA A 61 -29.46 1.30 -15.55
C ALA A 61 -29.58 2.06 -16.87
N LYS A 62 -29.47 3.38 -16.76
CA LYS A 62 -29.37 4.31 -17.88
C LYS A 62 -28.09 5.12 -17.73
N SER A 63 -27.52 5.47 -18.88
CA SER A 63 -26.31 6.31 -18.99
C SER A 63 -25.14 5.86 -18.11
N PRO A 64 -24.76 4.56 -18.10
CA PRO A 64 -23.78 4.09 -17.12
C PRO A 64 -22.40 4.74 -17.28
N GLY A 65 -22.03 5.12 -18.49
CA GLY A 65 -20.76 5.83 -18.76
C GLY A 65 -20.72 7.27 -18.28
N ALA A 66 -21.84 7.86 -17.82
CA ALA A 66 -21.87 9.23 -17.30
C ALA A 66 -21.09 9.34 -15.99
N ALA A 67 -21.11 8.31 -15.14
CA ALA A 67 -20.33 8.29 -13.89
C ALA A 67 -18.82 8.36 -14.11
N LEU A 68 -18.33 8.05 -15.31
CA LEU A 68 -16.90 8.08 -15.67
C LEU A 68 -16.46 9.42 -16.28
N LYS A 69 -17.35 10.42 -16.27
CA LYS A 69 -17.11 11.76 -16.82
C LYS A 69 -17.19 12.79 -15.70
N GLU A 70 -16.35 13.81 -15.81
CA GLU A 70 -16.35 14.97 -14.91
C GLU A 70 -17.43 15.98 -15.34
N ASP A 71 -18.69 15.56 -15.37
CA ASP A 71 -19.83 16.37 -15.79
C ASP A 71 -20.94 16.33 -14.74
N MET A 72 -21.23 17.48 -14.14
CA MET A 72 -22.20 17.61 -13.05
C MET A 72 -23.65 17.43 -13.51
N ASP A 73 -23.93 17.62 -14.80
CA ASP A 73 -25.27 17.49 -15.38
C ASP A 73 -25.56 16.07 -15.89
N SER A 74 -24.59 15.17 -15.79
CA SER A 74 -24.71 13.78 -16.25
C SER A 74 -24.48 12.79 -15.11
N TYR A 75 -25.23 11.68 -15.11
CA TYR A 75 -25.11 10.68 -14.05
C TYR A 75 -25.55 9.30 -14.51
N TYR A 76 -24.95 8.28 -13.89
CA TYR A 76 -25.51 6.93 -13.86
C TYR A 76 -26.85 6.99 -13.14
N LEU A 77 -27.88 6.35 -13.70
CA LEU A 77 -29.24 6.37 -13.20
C LEU A 77 -29.81 4.95 -13.14
N THR A 78 -30.39 4.54 -12.02
CA THR A 78 -31.08 3.25 -11.92
C THR A 78 -32.25 3.33 -10.93
N PRO A 79 -33.36 2.57 -11.11
CA PRO A 79 -34.39 2.47 -10.08
C PRO A 79 -33.80 1.98 -8.75
N CYS A 80 -34.13 2.64 -7.65
CA CYS A 80 -33.57 2.27 -6.35
C CYS A 80 -33.94 0.85 -5.91
N ASN A 81 -35.08 0.36 -6.39
CA ASN A 81 -35.62 -0.98 -6.16
C ASN A 81 -35.38 -1.96 -7.33
N ALA A 82 -34.37 -1.69 -8.18
CA ALA A 82 -33.98 -2.59 -9.27
C ALA A 82 -33.78 -4.02 -8.75
N LYS A 83 -34.42 -5.00 -9.42
CA LYS A 83 -34.43 -6.40 -8.95
C LYS A 83 -33.10 -7.10 -9.17
N SER A 84 -32.37 -6.66 -10.19
CA SER A 84 -31.03 -7.14 -10.54
C SER A 84 -29.91 -6.52 -9.68
N GLY A 85 -30.28 -5.72 -8.67
CA GLY A 85 -29.35 -4.89 -7.90
C GLY A 85 -28.97 -3.61 -8.62
N LYS A 86 -28.14 -2.80 -7.96
CA LYS A 86 -27.64 -1.51 -8.47
C LYS A 86 -26.13 -1.61 -8.57
N TRP A 87 -25.60 -1.74 -9.78
CA TRP A 87 -24.17 -1.95 -9.95
C TRP A 87 -23.66 -1.45 -11.30
N LEU A 88 -22.36 -1.14 -11.32
CA LEU A 88 -21.63 -0.68 -12.48
C LEU A 88 -20.25 -1.35 -12.50
N THR A 89 -19.92 -2.00 -13.61
CA THR A 89 -18.60 -2.60 -13.87
C THR A 89 -17.80 -1.74 -14.84
N VAL A 90 -16.58 -1.40 -14.44
CA VAL A 90 -15.66 -0.53 -15.17
C VAL A 90 -14.38 -1.30 -15.42
N GLU A 91 -13.91 -1.31 -16.67
CA GLU A 91 -12.54 -1.66 -17.00
C GLU A 91 -11.69 -0.39 -16.89
N LEU A 92 -10.66 -0.46 -16.07
CA LEU A 92 -9.70 0.62 -15.88
C LEU A 92 -8.86 0.82 -17.14
N SER A 93 -8.32 2.02 -17.34
CA SER A 93 -7.45 2.33 -18.48
C SER A 93 -6.25 1.37 -18.57
N GLU A 94 -5.69 1.02 -17.43
CA GLU A 94 -4.63 0.04 -17.24
C GLU A 94 -4.82 -0.68 -15.90
N GLU A 95 -4.08 -1.77 -15.70
CA GLU A 95 -4.07 -2.47 -14.41
C GLU A 95 -3.28 -1.64 -13.40
N ALA A 96 -3.86 -1.43 -12.21
CA ALA A 96 -3.26 -0.61 -11.17
C ALA A 96 -3.50 -1.21 -9.79
N ALA A 97 -2.57 -0.96 -8.87
CA ALA A 97 -2.75 -1.19 -7.44
C ALA A 97 -3.72 -0.12 -6.90
N VAL A 98 -5.01 -0.45 -6.86
CA VAL A 98 -6.08 0.48 -6.45
C VAL A 98 -5.99 0.74 -4.96
N THR A 99 -5.85 2.01 -4.58
CA THR A 99 -5.68 2.46 -3.18
C THR A 99 -6.80 3.35 -2.70
N ALA A 100 -7.56 3.99 -3.61
CA ALA A 100 -8.72 4.78 -3.23
C ALA A 100 -9.75 4.86 -4.36
N VAL A 101 -11.00 5.10 -3.98
CA VAL A 101 -12.05 5.50 -4.92
C VAL A 101 -12.69 6.81 -4.49
N VAL A 102 -13.24 7.55 -5.45
CA VAL A 102 -14.00 8.78 -5.17
C VAL A 102 -15.40 8.63 -5.74
N LEU A 103 -16.39 8.99 -4.94
CA LEU A 103 -17.80 8.93 -5.30
C LEU A 103 -18.44 10.31 -5.11
N ALA A 104 -19.29 10.74 -6.04
CA ALA A 104 -20.15 11.90 -5.82
C ALA A 104 -21.53 11.71 -6.46
N ASN A 105 -22.53 12.38 -5.89
CA ASN A 105 -23.85 12.52 -6.48
C ASN A 105 -24.29 13.98 -6.43
N TYR A 106 -24.34 14.65 -7.58
CA TYR A 106 -24.71 16.05 -7.68
C TYR A 106 -26.21 16.26 -7.92
N GLU A 107 -26.95 15.19 -8.27
CA GLU A 107 -28.38 15.28 -8.54
C GLU A 107 -29.17 15.58 -7.26
N PHE A 108 -30.07 16.56 -7.36
CA PHE A 108 -30.87 17.06 -6.24
C PHE A 108 -32.12 16.22 -6.00
N HIS A 109 -32.70 15.66 -7.07
CA HIS A 109 -33.99 14.98 -7.08
C HIS A 109 -33.84 13.46 -7.24
N SER A 110 -32.83 12.91 -6.59
CA SER A 110 -32.55 11.48 -6.57
C SER A 110 -32.18 11.02 -5.17
N SER A 111 -32.23 9.71 -4.99
CA SER A 111 -31.69 9.05 -3.82
C SER A 111 -30.18 8.89 -4.00
N GLY A 112 -29.40 9.38 -3.04
CA GLY A 112 -27.94 9.28 -3.04
C GLY A 112 -27.46 7.92 -2.54
N VAL A 113 -26.28 7.50 -2.94
CA VAL A 113 -25.65 6.26 -2.42
C VAL A 113 -25.41 6.40 -0.91
N ARG A 114 -25.71 5.33 -0.16
CA ARG A 114 -25.39 5.21 1.27
C ARG A 114 -24.36 4.12 1.45
N GLU A 115 -24.79 2.87 1.58
CA GLU A 115 -23.88 1.73 1.63
C GLU A 115 -23.56 1.24 0.21
N PHE A 116 -22.29 0.92 -0.03
CA PHE A 116 -21.87 0.26 -1.25
C PHE A 116 -20.71 -0.70 -1.02
N GLU A 117 -20.55 -1.65 -1.92
CA GLU A 117 -19.41 -2.57 -1.94
C GLU A 117 -18.56 -2.31 -3.18
N LEU A 118 -17.25 -2.41 -3.01
CA LEU A 118 -16.29 -2.42 -4.10
C LEU A 118 -15.78 -3.83 -4.31
N TRP A 119 -15.83 -4.28 -5.55
CA TRP A 119 -15.32 -5.55 -6.00
C TRP A 119 -14.26 -5.31 -7.07
N GLY A 120 -13.25 -6.15 -7.10
CA GLY A 120 -12.14 -6.03 -8.05
C GLY A 120 -11.78 -7.37 -8.66
N SER A 121 -11.22 -7.31 -9.86
CA SER A 121 -10.60 -8.44 -10.54
C SER A 121 -9.38 -8.00 -11.34
N ALA A 122 -8.26 -8.72 -11.21
CA ALA A 122 -7.10 -8.61 -12.10
C ALA A 122 -7.31 -9.41 -13.41
N GLY A 123 -8.18 -10.42 -13.36
CA GLY A 123 -8.44 -11.36 -14.43
C GLY A 123 -9.46 -10.84 -15.46
N ALA A 124 -10.11 -11.76 -16.15
CA ALA A 124 -11.10 -11.40 -17.17
C ALA A 124 -12.46 -11.10 -16.53
N SER A 125 -13.13 -10.02 -16.95
CA SER A 125 -14.43 -9.60 -16.40
C SER A 125 -15.55 -10.66 -16.45
N ASN A 126 -15.41 -11.70 -17.25
CA ASN A 126 -16.40 -12.77 -17.43
C ASN A 126 -16.18 -14.00 -16.53
N ARG A 127 -15.11 -14.03 -15.71
CA ARG A 127 -14.81 -15.14 -14.80
C ARG A 127 -15.25 -14.75 -13.40
N GLU A 128 -16.38 -15.28 -12.92
CA GLU A 128 -16.93 -14.93 -11.61
C GLU A 128 -15.96 -15.24 -10.46
N ASP A 129 -15.17 -16.31 -10.57
CA ASP A 129 -14.20 -16.74 -9.57
C ASP A 129 -13.03 -15.74 -9.37
N ASP A 130 -12.77 -14.88 -10.35
CA ASP A 130 -11.68 -13.90 -10.30
C ASP A 130 -12.08 -12.62 -9.54
N TRP A 131 -13.33 -12.51 -9.10
CA TRP A 131 -13.84 -11.34 -8.38
C TRP A 131 -13.75 -11.51 -6.88
N PHE A 132 -13.14 -10.53 -6.22
CA PHE A 132 -13.09 -10.47 -4.76
C PHE A 132 -13.52 -9.08 -4.27
N ARG A 133 -14.04 -9.04 -3.04
CA ARG A 133 -14.48 -7.79 -2.41
C ARG A 133 -13.25 -7.03 -1.90
N LEU A 134 -13.12 -5.78 -2.33
CA LEU A 134 -12.07 -4.85 -1.90
C LEU A 134 -12.44 -4.14 -0.62
N ALA A 135 -13.70 -3.70 -0.51
CA ALA A 135 -14.19 -2.96 0.64
C ALA A 135 -15.72 -2.94 0.71
N ARG A 136 -16.21 -2.66 1.92
CA ARG A 136 -17.56 -2.14 2.15
C ARG A 136 -17.43 -0.70 2.61
N CYS A 137 -18.24 0.18 2.07
CA CYS A 137 -18.18 1.60 2.35
C CYS A 137 -19.56 2.15 2.73
N GLU A 138 -19.59 3.16 3.58
CA GLU A 138 -20.78 3.99 3.84
C GLU A 138 -20.45 5.44 3.50
N ALA A 139 -21.17 5.99 2.53
CA ALA A 139 -21.06 7.39 2.14
C ALA A 139 -21.91 8.29 3.04
N ASP A 140 -21.48 9.54 3.18
CA ASP A 140 -22.27 10.60 3.76
C ASP A 140 -23.38 11.05 2.79
N SER A 141 -24.47 11.59 3.32
CA SER A 141 -25.57 12.14 2.51
C SER A 141 -25.24 13.46 1.79
N GLY A 142 -23.95 13.80 1.69
CA GLY A 142 -23.44 14.98 1.01
C GLY A 142 -23.45 14.84 -0.51
N ARG A 143 -23.31 15.97 -1.22
CA ARG A 143 -23.21 16.01 -2.68
C ARG A 143 -21.79 16.28 -3.20
N GLU A 144 -20.87 16.58 -2.30
CA GLU A 144 -19.47 16.78 -2.63
C GLU A 144 -18.79 15.44 -2.96
N PRO A 145 -17.68 15.45 -3.71
CA PRO A 145 -16.84 14.27 -3.88
C PRO A 145 -16.33 13.74 -2.54
N GLN A 146 -16.56 12.46 -2.30
CA GLN A 146 -16.14 11.74 -1.10
C GLN A 146 -15.09 10.69 -1.49
N THR A 147 -13.92 10.75 -0.84
CA THR A 147 -12.81 9.83 -1.09
C THR A 147 -12.84 8.71 -0.07
N PHE A 148 -12.72 7.46 -0.52
CA PHE A 148 -12.66 6.27 0.32
C PHE A 148 -11.30 5.62 0.11
N VAL A 149 -10.46 5.67 1.15
CA VAL A 149 -9.11 5.08 1.11
C VAL A 149 -9.20 3.62 1.52
N LEU A 150 -8.68 2.74 0.68
CA LEU A 150 -8.66 1.30 0.93
C LEU A 150 -7.52 0.95 1.90
N PRO A 151 -7.73 0.02 2.84
CA PRO A 151 -6.71 -0.36 3.81
C PRO A 151 -5.51 -1.07 3.17
N ARG A 152 -5.73 -1.77 2.05
CA ARG A 152 -4.68 -2.43 1.27
C ARG A 152 -4.90 -2.15 -0.21
N GLY A 153 -3.80 -1.87 -0.91
CA GLY A 153 -3.79 -1.78 -2.38
C GLY A 153 -3.93 -3.15 -3.00
N ALA A 154 -4.78 -3.28 -4.03
CA ALA A 154 -4.95 -4.52 -4.78
C ALA A 154 -4.77 -4.26 -6.28
N TRP A 155 -4.09 -5.16 -6.98
CA TRP A 155 -3.92 -5.09 -8.44
C TRP A 155 -5.24 -5.43 -9.14
N ILE A 156 -5.83 -4.43 -9.78
CA ILE A 156 -7.15 -4.55 -10.40
C ILE A 156 -7.11 -3.99 -11.81
N LYS A 157 -7.76 -4.70 -12.73
CA LYS A 157 -8.07 -4.23 -14.08
C LYS A 157 -9.57 -3.92 -14.23
N PHE A 158 -10.42 -4.62 -13.51
CA PHE A 158 -11.88 -4.44 -13.53
C PHE A 158 -12.41 -4.15 -12.13
N VAL A 159 -13.10 -3.03 -11.96
CA VAL A 159 -13.76 -2.64 -10.71
C VAL A 159 -15.27 -2.72 -10.90
N GLN A 160 -15.96 -3.26 -9.91
CA GLN A 160 -17.42 -3.22 -9.84
C GLN A 160 -17.85 -2.54 -8.54
N ILE A 161 -18.62 -1.46 -8.68
CA ILE A 161 -19.30 -0.82 -7.56
C ILE A 161 -20.72 -1.36 -7.46
N ARG A 162 -21.13 -1.80 -6.26
CA ARG A 162 -22.48 -2.29 -5.96
C ARG A 162 -23.12 -1.43 -4.89
N MET A 163 -24.17 -0.69 -5.21
CA MET A 163 -24.91 0.12 -4.24
C MET A 163 -25.89 -0.77 -3.46
N THR A 164 -25.57 -1.05 -2.20
CA THR A 164 -26.36 -1.92 -1.33
C THR A 164 -27.43 -1.12 -0.57
N GLY A 165 -27.22 0.17 -0.33
CA GLY A 165 -28.23 1.07 0.23
C GLY A 165 -28.16 2.49 -0.32
N HIS A 166 -29.15 3.31 0.07
CA HIS A 166 -29.30 4.68 -0.40
C HIS A 166 -30.01 5.57 0.62
N TYR A 167 -29.75 6.87 0.52
CA TYR A 167 -30.48 7.92 1.23
C TYR A 167 -31.68 8.40 0.43
N GLY A 168 -32.69 8.91 1.14
CA GLY A 168 -33.88 9.48 0.52
C GLY A 168 -34.91 8.43 0.09
N SER A 169 -36.01 8.91 -0.49
CA SER A 169 -37.15 8.09 -0.89
C SER A 169 -37.57 8.33 -2.35
N PHE A 170 -36.66 8.86 -3.16
CA PHE A 170 -36.90 9.03 -4.59
C PHE A 170 -36.88 7.66 -5.28
N HIS A 171 -37.58 7.58 -6.41
CA HIS A 171 -37.68 6.34 -7.17
C HIS A 171 -36.34 5.90 -7.80
N PHE A 172 -35.48 6.86 -8.10
CA PHE A 172 -34.21 6.63 -8.77
C PHE A 172 -33.02 6.95 -7.89
N CYS A 173 -31.99 6.12 -8.04
CA CYS A 173 -30.69 6.25 -7.42
C CYS A 173 -29.70 6.70 -8.48
N THR A 174 -28.86 7.68 -8.15
CA THR A 174 -27.89 8.24 -9.10
C THR A 174 -26.48 8.29 -8.55
N MET A 175 -25.53 8.29 -9.47
CA MET A 175 -24.11 8.48 -9.20
C MET A 175 -23.53 9.33 -10.33
N SER A 176 -23.10 10.54 -10.01
CA SER A 176 -22.59 11.50 -10.98
C SER A 176 -21.11 11.31 -11.27
N LEU A 177 -20.34 10.87 -10.27
CA LEU A 177 -18.90 10.73 -10.39
C LEU A 177 -18.42 9.44 -9.72
N PHE A 178 -17.57 8.70 -10.43
CA PHE A 178 -16.82 7.58 -9.92
C PHE A 178 -15.37 7.66 -10.40
N ARG A 179 -14.42 7.82 -9.47
CA ARG A 179 -12.98 7.78 -9.73
C ARG A 179 -12.34 6.58 -9.07
N VAL A 180 -11.29 6.07 -9.71
CA VAL A 180 -10.44 5.01 -9.15
C VAL A 180 -9.00 5.52 -9.22
N HIS A 181 -8.35 5.54 -8.07
CA HIS A 181 -6.97 6.00 -7.89
C HIS A 181 -6.10 4.85 -7.36
N GLY A 182 -4.82 4.92 -7.67
CA GLY A 182 -3.88 3.83 -7.44
C GLY A 182 -2.49 4.15 -7.96
N LYS A 183 -1.64 3.12 -8.00
CA LYS A 183 -0.32 3.17 -8.61
C LYS A 183 -0.25 2.16 -9.75
N ASP A 184 0.33 2.53 -10.87
CA ASP A 184 0.59 1.58 -11.95
C ASP A 184 1.85 0.75 -11.65
N ALA A 185 2.10 -0.27 -12.49
CA ALA A 185 3.27 -1.13 -12.34
C ALA A 185 4.59 -0.36 -12.42
N LYS A 186 4.65 0.72 -13.21
CA LYS A 186 5.87 1.51 -13.41
C LYS A 186 6.18 2.38 -12.20
N GLN A 187 5.18 3.05 -11.64
CA GLN A 187 5.28 3.85 -10.43
C GLN A 187 5.70 2.96 -9.26
N THR A 188 5.06 1.79 -9.12
CA THR A 188 5.39 0.82 -8.06
C THR A 188 6.83 0.32 -8.19
N LEU A 189 7.23 -0.13 -9.39
CA LEU A 189 8.61 -0.59 -9.64
C LEU A 189 9.64 0.51 -9.38
N LYS A 190 9.34 1.75 -9.77
CA LYS A 190 10.25 2.88 -9.56
C LYS A 190 10.46 3.14 -8.07
N GLU A 191 9.38 3.16 -7.29
CA GLU A 191 9.43 3.35 -5.83
C GLU A 191 10.20 2.21 -5.15
N GLU A 192 9.97 0.96 -5.57
CA GLU A 192 10.72 -0.21 -5.06
C GLU A 192 12.22 -0.12 -5.39
N MET A 193 12.58 0.29 -6.62
CA MET A 193 13.98 0.48 -6.99
C MET A 193 14.65 1.62 -6.19
N GLU A 194 13.93 2.71 -5.93
CA GLU A 194 14.44 3.82 -5.11
C GLU A 194 14.62 3.40 -3.64
N ALA A 195 13.70 2.58 -3.10
CA ALA A 195 13.82 2.01 -1.76
C ALA A 195 15.05 1.10 -1.64
N ILE A 196 15.20 0.14 -2.56
CA ILE A 196 16.37 -0.76 -2.60
C ILE A 196 17.67 0.04 -2.72
N ASN A 197 17.71 1.07 -3.57
CA ASN A 197 18.91 1.90 -3.70
C ASN A 197 19.26 2.65 -2.41
N THR A 198 18.25 3.06 -1.64
CA THR A 198 18.47 3.71 -0.34
C THR A 198 19.01 2.72 0.68
N GLU A 199 18.43 1.52 0.76
CA GLU A 199 18.93 0.45 1.65
C GLU A 199 20.36 0.03 1.30
N VAL A 200 20.67 -0.07 0.00
CA VAL A 200 22.04 -0.37 -0.46
C VAL A 200 23.00 0.74 -0.02
N GLN A 201 22.61 2.01 -0.16
CA GLN A 201 23.45 3.13 0.30
C GLN A 201 23.68 3.11 1.81
N GLU A 202 22.66 2.80 2.61
CA GLU A 202 22.80 2.65 4.06
C GLU A 202 23.76 1.52 4.42
N VAL A 203 23.69 0.38 3.73
CA VAL A 203 24.63 -0.74 3.93
C VAL A 203 26.04 -0.36 3.49
N GLU A 204 26.21 0.31 2.35
CA GLU A 204 27.52 0.79 1.88
C GLU A 204 28.16 1.78 2.86
N ASP A 205 27.37 2.70 3.43
CA ASP A 205 27.85 3.65 4.44
C ASP A 205 28.28 2.92 5.74
N ILE A 206 27.51 1.93 6.21
CA ILE A 206 27.90 1.11 7.38
C ILE A 206 29.21 0.35 7.13
N LEU A 207 29.38 -0.23 5.93
CA LEU A 207 30.61 -0.93 5.57
C LEU A 207 31.81 0.01 5.52
N ARG A 208 31.65 1.21 4.95
CA ARG A 208 32.71 2.23 4.94
C ARG A 208 33.09 2.64 6.35
N ASP A 209 32.12 2.92 7.21
CA ASP A 209 32.37 3.32 8.59
C ASP A 209 33.09 2.22 9.39
N ALA A 210 32.78 0.94 9.12
CA ALA A 210 33.48 -0.20 9.72
C ALA A 210 34.94 -0.30 9.24
N GLU A 211 35.20 -0.16 7.94
CA GLU A 211 36.55 -0.13 7.38
C GLU A 211 37.39 1.03 7.96
N GLU A 212 36.79 2.21 8.11
CA GLU A 212 37.43 3.36 8.74
C GLU A 212 37.77 3.09 10.20
N ALA A 213 36.84 2.52 10.98
CA ALA A 213 37.07 2.17 12.38
C ALA A 213 38.19 1.10 12.54
N GLU A 214 38.22 0.10 11.67
CA GLU A 214 39.29 -0.91 11.65
C GLU A 214 40.67 -0.28 11.33
N ALA A 215 40.72 0.62 10.34
CA ALA A 215 41.93 1.34 9.97
C ALA A 215 42.43 2.25 11.10
N GLU A 216 41.54 2.94 11.81
CA GLU A 216 41.88 3.73 12.99
C GLU A 216 42.40 2.86 14.14
N ALA A 217 41.75 1.72 14.40
CA ALA A 217 42.20 0.77 15.41
C ALA A 217 43.59 0.19 15.08
N HIS A 218 43.88 -0.08 13.79
CA HIS A 218 45.20 -0.52 13.36
C HIS A 218 46.28 0.55 13.61
N LYS A 219 46.02 1.80 13.19
CA LYS A 219 46.95 2.94 13.43
C LYS A 219 47.19 3.19 14.93
N ALA A 220 46.16 3.02 15.76
CA ALA A 220 46.29 3.16 17.21
C ALA A 220 47.20 2.06 17.80
N LYS A 221 47.03 0.81 17.37
CA LYS A 221 47.91 -0.31 17.77
C LYS A 221 49.36 -0.09 17.36
N GLU A 222 49.62 0.38 16.14
CA GLU A 222 50.98 0.67 15.67
C GLU A 222 51.65 1.76 16.52
N LYS A 223 50.96 2.89 16.79
CA LYS A 223 51.48 3.95 17.67
C LYS A 223 51.75 3.47 19.08
N GLN A 224 50.88 2.61 19.62
CA GLN A 224 51.07 2.02 20.95
C GLN A 224 52.34 1.17 20.98
N GLN A 225 52.56 0.33 19.97
CA GLN A 225 53.76 -0.52 19.85
C GLN A 225 55.04 0.31 19.71
N GLU A 226 55.04 1.37 18.89
CA GLU A 226 56.20 2.28 18.79
C GLU A 226 56.52 2.95 20.13
N LYS A 227 55.49 3.38 20.88
CA LYS A 227 55.67 4.01 22.18
C LYS A 227 56.21 3.02 23.22
N GLU A 228 55.66 1.81 23.27
CA GLU A 228 56.14 0.74 24.16
C GLU A 228 57.59 0.35 23.85
N ALA A 229 57.95 0.26 22.56
CA ALA A 229 59.33 -0.01 22.14
C ALA A 229 60.29 1.10 22.59
N ALA A 230 59.90 2.37 22.43
CA ALA A 230 60.71 3.52 22.86
C ALA A 230 60.89 3.57 24.39
N GLU A 231 59.83 3.28 25.18
CA GLU A 231 59.94 3.20 26.65
C GLU A 231 60.89 2.07 27.10
N LEU A 232 60.87 0.93 26.40
CA LEU A 232 61.76 -0.20 26.67
C LEU A 232 63.23 0.16 26.40
N GLU A 233 63.51 0.87 25.31
CA GLU A 233 64.86 1.35 25.00
C GLU A 233 65.37 2.35 26.05
N VAL A 234 64.53 3.31 26.46
CA VAL A 234 64.87 4.29 27.50
C VAL A 234 65.16 3.61 28.83
N SER A 235 64.34 2.63 29.23
CA SER A 235 64.54 1.81 30.43
C SER A 235 65.86 1.03 30.40
N ALA A 236 66.20 0.44 29.25
CA ALA A 236 67.45 -0.29 29.06
C ALA A 236 68.68 0.63 29.16
N LEU A 237 68.61 1.84 28.57
CA LEU A 237 69.65 2.87 28.68
C LEU A 237 69.83 3.35 30.13
N ALA A 238 68.74 3.61 30.85
CA ALA A 238 68.80 4.02 32.25
C ALA A 238 69.44 2.94 33.14
N SER A 239 69.10 1.66 32.90
CA SER A 239 69.70 0.54 33.63
C SER A 239 71.20 0.42 33.37
N ARG A 240 71.66 0.60 32.13
CA ARG A 240 73.09 0.59 31.78
C ARG A 240 73.85 1.73 32.45
N LEU A 241 73.30 2.95 32.43
CA LEU A 241 73.90 4.10 33.12
C LEU A 241 74.00 3.90 34.63
N SER A 242 73.00 3.24 35.24
CA SER A 242 73.04 2.91 36.66
C SER A 242 74.14 1.89 36.97
N GLN A 243 74.34 0.88 36.12
CA GLN A 243 75.41 -0.11 36.27
C GLN A 243 76.79 0.52 36.09
N GLU A 244 76.99 1.38 35.10
CA GLU A 244 78.25 2.11 34.91
C GLU A 244 78.55 3.08 36.07
N ALA A 245 77.52 3.66 36.69
CA ALA A 245 77.69 4.53 37.86
C ALA A 245 78.11 3.74 39.12
N GLU A 246 77.55 2.55 39.35
CA GLU A 246 77.97 1.67 40.45
C GLU A 246 79.42 1.16 40.27
N GLU A 247 79.87 0.89 39.04
CA GLU A 247 81.27 0.48 38.77
C GLU A 247 82.30 1.61 38.97
N LEU A 248 81.89 2.87 38.99
CA LEU A 248 82.78 4.03 39.18
C LEU A 248 82.95 4.45 40.66
N GLU A 249 82.14 3.89 41.58
CA GLU A 249 82.21 4.16 43.02
C GLU A 249 83.03 3.10 43.81
N GLU A 250 83.47 2.00 43.18
CA GLU A 250 84.44 1.03 43.72
C GLU A 250 85.90 1.33 43.33
#